data_AF-A0A9D8ZVM1-F1
#
_entry.id   AF-A0A9D8ZVM1-F1
#
_cell.length_a   1.000
_cell.length_b   1.000
_cell.length_c   1.000
_cell.angle_alpha   90.00
_cell.angle_beta   90.00
_cell.angle_gamma   90.00
#
_symmetry.space_group_name_H-M   'P 1'
#
loop_
_entity.id
_entity.type
_entity.pdbx_description
1 polymer ?
#
loop_
_entity_poly.entity_id
_entity_poly.type
_entity_poly.pdbx_seq_one_letter_code
_entity_poly.pdbx_strand_id
1 'polypeptide(L)'
;MTNASIPYPSDSNTELAFPFPALGGEDLQAYNTLVSTLYRCLHDNTGFQPFFDAFKHHFKALQGGILGLTSNPQRMIYGWTFGYPEGFEEWYINSDLPERDEALTHYVKLPPRQFDSLLRGDTSRSILDILSPESRAWVEEAGMVDSAGMLVTRETGTNVVFIANRHKEFGPYTSDELLQMNLLAPHIENAVALHLKLYETRSDNENLATALNHVKKPLIVFNALGNVAQANDAAQALMENSKSLSINDSERLQSSDSQITRKLQDAITTCIVLSHKGILSPQTVFTCRGQERIAVCLTPLIADSAENNGVLAELFSFDSSLEPDHDRLQTLFHCTPTEAAVAALLAQGLSASDVAERKQISIHTARQHIKSLLAKNGYRKQTELVSMLVRALA
;
A
#
# COMPACT_ATOMS: atom_id res chain seq x y z
N MET A 1 82.80 26.48 -4.05
CA MET A 1 82.31 25.49 -5.02
C MET A 1 81.09 24.80 -4.43
N THR A 2 79.94 25.02 -5.11
CA THR A 2 78.71 24.21 -5.15
C THR A 2 77.82 24.05 -3.91
N ASN A 3 76.94 25.04 -3.70
CA ASN A 3 75.61 24.85 -3.12
C ASN A 3 74.71 24.19 -4.18
N ALA A 4 74.23 22.98 -3.92
CA ALA A 4 73.20 22.33 -4.72
C ALA A 4 71.83 22.68 -4.13
N SER A 5 71.10 23.58 -4.80
CA SER A 5 69.70 23.89 -4.52
C SER A 5 68.81 22.82 -5.15
N ILE A 6 68.05 22.09 -4.33
CA ILE A 6 66.98 21.19 -4.76
C ILE A 6 65.74 22.06 -5.03
N PRO A 7 65.10 22.01 -6.21
CA PRO A 7 63.88 22.76 -6.44
C PRO A 7 62.70 22.07 -5.75
N TYR A 8 61.95 22.84 -4.95
CA TYR A 8 60.62 22.45 -4.46
C TYR A 8 59.66 22.26 -5.66
N PRO A 9 58.82 21.21 -5.67
CA PRO A 9 57.74 21.12 -6.64
C PRO A 9 56.76 22.27 -6.36
N SER A 10 56.37 22.99 -7.40
CA SER A 10 55.28 23.94 -7.36
C SER A 10 54.00 23.22 -6.92
N ASP A 11 53.44 23.63 -5.79
CA ASP A 11 52.08 23.28 -5.37
C ASP A 11 51.09 23.80 -6.43
N SER A 12 50.81 22.99 -7.45
CA SER A 12 49.58 23.08 -8.19
C SER A 12 48.48 22.61 -7.25
N ASN A 13 47.96 23.56 -6.47
CA ASN A 13 46.74 23.42 -5.70
C ASN A 13 45.58 23.27 -6.70
N THR A 14 45.47 22.09 -7.31
CA THR A 14 44.26 21.65 -7.98
C THR A 14 43.30 21.35 -6.83
N GLU A 15 42.57 22.37 -6.38
CA GLU A 15 41.36 22.15 -5.59
C GLU A 15 40.53 21.13 -6.37
N LEU A 16 40.46 19.91 -5.85
CA LEU A 16 39.47 18.93 -6.23
C LEU A 16 38.12 19.55 -5.83
N ALA A 17 37.57 20.36 -6.73
CA ALA A 17 36.21 20.86 -6.65
C ALA A 17 35.29 19.65 -6.71
N PHE A 18 34.99 19.08 -5.55
CA PHE A 18 33.84 18.22 -5.41
C PHE A 18 32.63 19.02 -5.89
N PRO A 19 31.77 18.47 -6.75
CA PRO A 19 30.57 19.15 -7.22
C PRO A 19 29.56 19.10 -6.07
N PHE A 20 29.84 19.82 -4.98
CA PHE A 20 28.79 20.20 -4.07
C PHE A 20 28.00 21.30 -4.77
N PRO A 21 26.68 21.17 -4.89
CA PRO A 21 25.88 22.24 -5.43
C PRO A 21 26.10 23.46 -4.53
N ALA A 22 26.36 24.62 -5.12
CA ALA A 22 26.36 25.87 -4.37
C ALA A 22 24.92 26.16 -3.96
N LEU A 23 24.46 25.55 -2.87
CA LEU A 23 23.10 25.73 -2.35
C LEU A 23 22.98 27.17 -1.84
N GLY A 24 21.99 27.90 -2.37
CA GLY A 24 21.66 29.22 -1.87
C GLY A 24 21.12 29.16 -0.44
N GLY A 25 20.99 30.32 0.21
CA GLY A 25 20.39 30.40 1.55
C GLY A 25 18.96 29.83 1.61
N GLU A 26 18.17 30.02 0.56
CA GLU A 26 16.82 29.47 0.44
C GLU A 26 16.83 27.94 0.30
N ASP A 27 17.74 27.38 -0.51
CA ASP A 27 17.89 25.93 -0.68
C ASP A 27 18.29 25.23 0.63
N LEU A 28 19.21 25.84 1.38
CA LEU A 28 19.63 25.32 2.70
C LEU A 28 18.49 25.34 3.72
N GLN A 29 17.68 26.40 3.71
CA GLN A 29 16.51 26.48 4.58
C GLN A 29 15.44 25.45 4.20
N ALA A 30 15.19 25.26 2.91
CA ALA A 30 14.26 24.25 2.43
C ALA A 30 14.75 22.83 2.76
N TYR A 31 16.04 22.54 2.55
CA TYR A 31 16.66 21.28 2.96
C TYR A 31 16.50 21.00 4.46
N ASN A 32 16.81 21.99 5.31
CA ASN A 32 16.64 21.84 6.76
C ASN A 32 15.17 21.60 7.15
N THR A 33 14.24 22.26 6.44
CA THR A 33 12.80 22.05 6.62
C THR A 33 12.39 20.61 6.24
N LEU A 34 12.91 20.07 5.14
CA LEU A 34 12.66 18.70 4.71
C LEU A 34 13.18 17.69 5.74
N VAL A 35 14.43 17.85 6.19
CA VAL A 35 15.05 16.94 7.18
C VAL A 35 14.32 17.01 8.52
N SER A 36 14.04 18.21 9.02
CA SER A 36 13.33 18.38 10.30
C SER A 36 11.91 17.81 10.25
N THR A 37 11.19 18.02 9.16
CA THR A 37 9.84 17.48 8.98
C THR A 37 9.87 15.96 8.91
N LEU A 38 10.83 15.38 8.20
CA LEU A 38 11.01 13.94 8.09
C LEU A 38 11.22 13.26 9.44
N TYR A 39 12.07 13.81 10.31
CA TYR A 39 12.27 13.25 11.64
C TYR A 39 11.10 13.54 12.59
N ARG A 40 10.40 14.66 12.41
CA ARG A 40 9.17 14.93 13.17
C ARG A 40 8.07 13.90 12.90
N CYS A 41 8.02 13.32 11.69
CA CYS A 41 7.09 12.24 11.37
C CYS A 41 7.22 11.01 12.27
N LEU A 42 8.38 10.78 12.91
CA LEU A 42 8.55 9.70 13.90
C LEU A 42 7.78 9.93 15.21
N HIS A 43 7.32 11.16 15.44
CA HIS A 43 6.60 11.57 16.64
C HIS A 43 5.19 12.08 16.33
N ASP A 44 4.84 12.20 15.05
CA ASP A 44 3.57 12.72 14.59
C ASP A 44 2.65 11.58 14.14
N ASN A 45 1.37 11.75 14.39
CA ASN A 45 0.36 10.71 14.22
C ASN A 45 -0.12 10.58 12.76
N THR A 46 0.53 11.27 11.81
CA THR A 46 0.15 11.32 10.39
C THR A 46 1.11 10.56 9.47
N GLY A 47 2.03 9.78 10.03
CA GLY A 47 3.10 9.13 9.27
C GLY A 47 3.93 10.13 8.47
N PHE A 48 4.30 9.78 7.23
CA PHE A 48 5.14 10.62 6.36
C PHE A 48 4.41 11.79 5.68
N GLN A 49 3.12 12.01 5.91
CA GLN A 49 2.34 13.03 5.18
C GLN A 49 2.93 14.44 5.26
N PRO A 50 3.34 14.98 6.43
CA PRO A 50 3.94 16.31 6.51
C PRO A 50 5.23 16.42 5.69
N PHE A 51 6.04 15.36 5.66
CA PHE A 51 7.24 15.31 4.85
C PHE A 51 6.91 15.27 3.36
N PHE A 52 5.90 14.49 2.95
CA PHE A 52 5.46 14.46 1.56
C PHE A 52 4.95 15.81 1.09
N ASP A 53 4.21 16.55 1.91
CA ASP A 53 3.75 17.90 1.56
C ASP A 53 4.93 18.86 1.35
N ALA A 54 5.93 18.82 2.23
CA ALA A 54 7.16 19.60 2.09
C ALA A 54 7.97 19.18 0.85
N PHE A 55 8.14 17.88 0.62
CA PHE A 55 8.85 17.32 -0.53
C PHE A 55 8.17 17.71 -1.85
N LYS A 56 6.84 17.61 -1.90
CA LYS A 56 6.01 18.01 -3.03
C LYS A 56 6.18 19.50 -3.34
N HIS A 57 6.19 20.34 -2.32
CA HIS A 57 6.35 21.78 -2.48
C HIS A 57 7.75 22.15 -3.02
N HIS A 58 8.80 21.54 -2.46
CA HIS A 58 10.19 21.81 -2.82
C HIS A 58 10.54 21.27 -4.21
N PHE A 59 10.37 19.97 -4.42
CA PHE A 59 10.73 19.28 -5.66
C PHE A 59 9.59 19.19 -6.68
N LYS A 60 8.55 20.03 -6.57
CA LYS A 60 7.38 20.08 -7.47
C LYS A 60 6.87 18.69 -7.88
N ALA A 61 6.90 17.75 -6.95
CA ALA A 61 6.46 16.39 -7.21
C ALA A 61 4.95 16.41 -7.43
N LEU A 62 4.47 15.54 -8.31
CA LEU A 62 3.04 15.36 -8.54
C LEU A 62 2.46 14.41 -7.49
N GLN A 63 3.01 13.20 -7.45
CA GLN A 63 2.54 12.07 -6.67
C GLN A 63 3.67 11.08 -6.43
N GLY A 64 3.54 10.22 -5.43
CA GLY A 64 4.59 9.28 -5.08
C GLY A 64 4.38 8.63 -3.73
N GLY A 65 5.45 8.07 -3.17
CA GLY A 65 5.39 7.47 -1.86
C GLY A 65 6.61 6.66 -1.48
N ILE A 66 6.55 6.12 -0.27
CA ILE A 66 7.47 5.12 0.26
C ILE A 66 6.72 3.79 0.28
N LEU A 67 7.22 2.81 -0.47
CA LEU A 67 6.53 1.55 -0.74
C LEU A 67 7.39 0.38 -0.28
N GLY A 68 6.82 -0.51 0.52
CA GLY A 68 7.39 -1.83 0.81
C GLY A 68 6.97 -2.82 -0.28
N LEU A 69 7.95 -3.47 -0.92
CA LEU A 69 7.76 -4.37 -2.06
C LEU A 69 8.35 -5.75 -1.78
N THR A 70 7.62 -6.83 -2.04
CA THR A 70 8.22 -8.18 -2.07
C THR A 70 9.19 -8.33 -3.23
N SER A 71 10.16 -9.23 -3.10
CA SER A 71 11.19 -9.43 -4.12
C SER A 71 10.79 -10.40 -5.25
N ASN A 72 9.89 -11.35 -4.98
CA ASN A 72 9.45 -12.34 -5.98
C ASN A 72 8.11 -13.00 -5.62
N PRO A 73 7.01 -12.73 -6.36
CA PRO A 73 6.88 -11.66 -7.35
C PRO A 73 6.95 -10.28 -6.68
N GLN A 74 7.15 -9.23 -7.49
CA GLN A 74 7.17 -7.85 -6.99
C GLN A 74 5.75 -7.36 -6.68
N ARG A 75 5.43 -7.17 -5.40
CA ARG A 75 4.11 -6.74 -4.93
C ARG A 75 4.22 -5.74 -3.80
N MET A 76 3.30 -4.78 -3.76
CA MET A 76 3.18 -3.86 -2.66
C MET A 76 2.60 -4.56 -1.42
N ILE A 77 3.28 -4.45 -0.28
CA ILE A 77 2.86 -5.02 1.00
C ILE A 77 2.41 -3.97 2.01
N TYR A 78 2.97 -2.77 1.93
CA TYR A 78 2.55 -1.59 2.66
C TYR A 78 3.08 -0.34 1.95
N GLY A 79 2.59 0.83 2.35
CA GLY A 79 3.23 2.07 1.95
C GLY A 79 2.54 3.32 2.47
N TRP A 80 3.24 4.43 2.33
CA TRP A 80 2.73 5.77 2.54
C TRP A 80 2.79 6.49 1.20
N THR A 81 1.64 6.94 0.72
CA THR A 81 1.50 7.55 -0.62
C THR A 81 0.96 8.97 -0.53
N PHE A 82 1.26 9.79 -1.55
CA PHE A 82 0.75 11.15 -1.66
C PHE A 82 0.43 11.48 -3.12
N GLY A 83 -0.50 12.43 -3.32
CA GLY A 83 -0.79 13.04 -4.62
C GLY A 83 -1.62 12.20 -5.60
N TYR A 84 -1.86 10.92 -5.33
CA TYR A 84 -2.71 10.07 -6.17
C TYR A 84 -4.20 10.39 -6.00
N PRO A 85 -5.01 10.24 -7.07
CA PRO A 85 -6.46 10.42 -6.98
C PRO A 85 -7.15 9.32 -6.18
N GLU A 86 -8.38 9.58 -5.75
CA GLU A 86 -9.18 8.62 -5.00
C GLU A 86 -9.33 7.29 -5.76
N GLY A 87 -9.06 6.18 -5.08
CA GLY A 87 -9.18 4.83 -5.63
C GLY A 87 -7.97 4.34 -6.43
N PHE A 88 -6.97 5.19 -6.68
CA PHE A 88 -5.76 4.77 -7.40
C PHE A 88 -5.01 3.66 -6.67
N GLU A 89 -4.75 3.80 -5.36
CA GLU A 89 -3.98 2.79 -4.65
C GLU A 89 -4.69 1.43 -4.62
N GLU A 90 -6.00 1.43 -4.39
CA GLU A 90 -6.82 0.22 -4.44
C GLU A 90 -6.75 -0.45 -5.82
N TRP A 91 -6.83 0.33 -6.91
CA TRP A 91 -6.67 -0.20 -8.26
C TRP A 91 -5.25 -0.74 -8.52
N TYR A 92 -4.22 0.03 -8.13
CA TYR A 92 -2.83 -0.31 -8.36
C TYR A 92 -2.45 -1.61 -7.62
N ILE A 93 -2.78 -1.71 -6.33
CA ILE A 93 -2.53 -2.90 -5.49
C ILE A 93 -3.22 -4.15 -6.06
N ASN A 94 -4.48 -4.03 -6.49
CA ASN A 94 -5.27 -5.17 -6.97
C ASN A 94 -4.97 -5.55 -8.44
N SER A 95 -4.02 -4.89 -9.10
CA SER A 95 -3.63 -5.14 -10.48
C SER A 95 -2.31 -5.93 -10.59
N ASP A 96 -1.89 -6.23 -11.81
CA ASP A 96 -0.53 -6.74 -12.09
C ASP A 96 0.51 -5.62 -12.28
N LEU A 97 0.12 -4.34 -12.15
CA LEU A 97 1.02 -3.22 -12.37
C LEU A 97 2.22 -3.19 -11.43
N PRO A 98 2.12 -3.49 -10.11
CA PRO A 98 3.30 -3.51 -9.25
C PRO A 98 4.41 -4.45 -9.75
N GLU A 99 4.05 -5.54 -10.45
CA GLU A 99 5.02 -6.48 -11.04
C GLU A 99 5.67 -5.95 -12.32
N ARG A 100 4.99 -5.04 -13.02
CA ARG A 100 5.36 -4.55 -14.36
C ARG A 100 5.78 -3.09 -14.38
N ASP A 101 5.65 -2.40 -13.25
CA ASP A 101 6.00 -0.99 -13.11
C ASP A 101 7.49 -0.79 -13.40
N GLU A 102 7.76 -0.09 -14.49
CA GLU A 102 9.10 0.11 -15.01
C GLU A 102 9.94 0.97 -14.07
N ALA A 103 9.31 1.93 -13.39
CA ALA A 103 9.98 2.82 -12.44
C ALA A 103 10.41 2.01 -11.20
N LEU A 104 9.50 1.23 -10.61
CA LEU A 104 9.85 0.35 -9.48
C LEU A 104 10.89 -0.68 -9.87
N THR A 105 10.75 -1.31 -11.04
CA THR A 105 11.72 -2.31 -11.56
C THR A 105 13.11 -1.71 -11.76
N HIS A 106 13.19 -0.42 -12.13
CA HIS A 106 14.44 0.32 -12.21
C HIS A 106 15.00 0.62 -10.82
N TYR A 107 14.22 1.26 -9.94
CA TYR A 107 14.72 1.72 -8.65
C TYR A 107 15.11 0.61 -7.69
N VAL A 108 14.43 -0.55 -7.71
CA VAL A 108 14.80 -1.71 -6.88
C VAL A 108 16.21 -2.23 -7.19
N LYS A 109 16.72 -1.98 -8.40
CA LYS A 109 18.06 -2.40 -8.85
C LYS A 109 19.17 -1.40 -8.52
N LEU A 110 18.83 -0.19 -8.09
CA LEU A 110 19.82 0.81 -7.72
C LEU A 110 20.52 0.42 -6.40
N PRO A 111 21.76 0.90 -6.18
CA PRO A 111 22.34 0.92 -4.85
C PRO A 111 21.41 1.66 -3.85
N PRO A 112 21.34 1.22 -2.58
CA PRO A 112 20.61 1.95 -1.56
C PRO A 112 21.07 3.41 -1.45
N ARG A 113 20.14 4.31 -1.10
CA ARG A 113 20.39 5.75 -0.88
C ARG A 113 20.86 6.51 -2.12
N GLN A 114 20.50 6.03 -3.31
CA GLN A 114 20.82 6.68 -4.57
C GLN A 114 19.55 7.02 -5.33
N PHE A 115 19.20 8.31 -5.37
CA PHE A 115 18.18 8.81 -6.27
C PHE A 115 18.68 8.83 -7.70
N ASP A 116 17.81 8.36 -8.59
CA ASP A 116 17.92 8.45 -10.04
C ASP A 116 16.56 8.88 -10.61
N SER A 117 16.53 9.44 -11.82
CA SER A 117 15.28 9.62 -12.56
C SER A 117 15.29 8.87 -13.89
N LEU A 118 14.11 8.59 -14.43
CA LEU A 118 14.00 7.86 -15.69
C LEU A 118 14.59 8.66 -16.86
N LEU A 119 14.45 9.99 -16.84
CA LEU A 119 14.99 10.86 -17.89
C LEU A 119 16.34 11.51 -17.54
N ARG A 120 16.75 11.58 -16.26
CA ARG A 120 17.99 12.22 -15.81
C ARG A 120 18.20 13.64 -16.35
N GLY A 121 17.11 14.40 -16.48
CA GLY A 121 17.14 15.75 -17.05
C GLY A 121 17.21 15.81 -18.58
N ASP A 122 17.19 14.68 -19.28
CA ASP A 122 17.21 14.64 -20.74
C ASP A 122 15.85 15.06 -21.33
N THR A 123 15.77 16.31 -21.78
CA THR A 123 14.56 16.88 -22.39
C THR A 123 14.35 16.41 -23.84
N SER A 124 15.29 15.68 -24.44
CA SER A 124 15.16 15.15 -25.79
C SER A 124 14.38 13.83 -25.87
N ARG A 125 14.17 13.18 -24.71
CA ARG A 125 13.48 11.89 -24.58
C ARG A 125 12.14 12.06 -23.88
N SER A 126 11.19 11.18 -24.19
CA SER A 126 9.93 11.09 -23.47
C SER A 126 9.95 9.93 -22.49
N ILE A 127 9.35 10.10 -21.32
CA ILE A 127 9.11 8.99 -20.40
C ILE A 127 8.26 7.89 -21.08
N LEU A 128 7.41 8.25 -22.03
CA LEU A 128 6.59 7.30 -22.81
C LEU A 128 7.44 6.35 -23.65
N ASP A 129 8.67 6.73 -24.03
CA ASP A 129 9.60 5.86 -24.78
C ASP A 129 10.14 4.71 -23.91
N ILE A 130 10.07 4.86 -22.59
CA ILE A 130 10.55 3.89 -21.59
C ILE A 130 9.40 2.97 -21.15
N LEU A 131 8.18 3.51 -21.09
CA LEU A 131 7.01 2.83 -20.54
C LEU A 131 6.31 1.91 -21.54
N SER A 132 5.80 0.79 -21.04
CA SER A 132 4.90 -0.12 -21.73
C SER A 132 3.56 0.55 -22.11
N PRO A 133 2.86 0.06 -23.15
CA PRO A 133 1.57 0.59 -23.56
C PRO A 133 0.54 0.68 -22.44
N GLU A 134 0.57 -0.26 -21.49
CA GLU A 134 -0.33 -0.32 -20.34
C GLU A 134 -0.12 0.85 -19.37
N SER A 135 1.14 1.21 -19.11
CA SER A 135 1.51 2.32 -18.22
C SER A 135 1.31 3.70 -18.88
N ARG A 136 1.35 3.79 -20.22
CA ARG A 136 1.28 5.06 -20.96
C ARG A 136 -0.04 5.80 -20.76
N ALA A 137 -1.17 5.11 -20.86
CA ALA A 137 -2.49 5.76 -20.76
C ALA A 137 -2.64 6.50 -19.43
N TRP A 138 -2.19 5.89 -18.33
CA TRP A 138 -2.16 6.50 -17.01
C TRP A 138 -1.21 7.70 -16.94
N VAL A 139 0.02 7.55 -17.43
CA VAL A 139 1.04 8.61 -17.40
C VAL A 139 0.60 9.83 -18.20
N GLU A 140 -0.06 9.63 -19.34
CA GLU A 140 -0.65 10.69 -20.14
C GLU A 140 -1.81 11.39 -19.43
N GLU A 141 -2.74 10.63 -18.84
CA GLU A 141 -3.88 11.17 -18.09
C GLU A 141 -3.42 11.97 -16.85
N ALA A 142 -2.42 11.45 -16.13
CA ALA A 142 -1.82 12.12 -14.97
C ALA A 142 -0.91 13.31 -15.35
N GLY A 143 -0.61 13.50 -16.64
CA GLY A 143 0.28 14.57 -17.12
C GLY A 143 1.73 14.40 -16.65
N MET A 144 2.18 13.17 -16.47
CA MET A 144 3.52 12.84 -15.97
C MET A 144 4.57 12.99 -17.07
N VAL A 145 5.74 13.55 -16.71
CA VAL A 145 6.88 13.75 -17.64
C VAL A 145 8.15 13.04 -17.19
N ASP A 146 8.34 12.82 -15.90
CA ASP A 146 9.49 12.10 -15.35
C ASP A 146 9.10 11.41 -14.05
N SER A 147 9.92 10.46 -13.61
CA SER A 147 9.83 9.82 -12.31
C SER A 147 11.23 9.79 -11.71
N ALA A 148 11.36 10.21 -10.46
CA ALA A 148 12.58 10.05 -9.66
C ALA A 148 12.32 9.06 -8.52
N GLY A 149 13.32 8.28 -8.16
CA GLY A 149 13.19 7.34 -7.06
C GLY A 149 14.53 6.76 -6.62
N MET A 150 14.48 6.05 -5.50
CA MET A 150 15.63 5.33 -4.95
C MET A 150 15.20 4.03 -4.28
N LEU A 151 16.12 3.07 -4.26
CA LEU A 151 16.09 2.02 -3.26
C LEU A 151 16.44 2.65 -1.91
N VAL A 152 15.50 2.62 -0.97
CA VAL A 152 15.70 3.12 0.39
C VAL A 152 16.54 2.11 1.16
N THR A 153 15.99 0.91 1.35
CA THR A 153 16.66 -0.20 2.04
C THR A 153 16.24 -1.53 1.42
N ARG A 154 17.06 -2.56 1.64
CA ARG A 154 16.77 -3.94 1.28
C ARG A 154 16.85 -4.81 2.52
N GLU A 155 15.76 -5.48 2.80
CA GLU A 155 15.63 -6.48 3.86
C GLU A 155 15.38 -7.85 3.26
N THR A 156 15.42 -8.90 4.08
CA THR A 156 15.24 -10.27 3.61
C THR A 156 13.83 -10.45 3.01
N GLY A 157 13.76 -10.52 1.68
CA GLY A 157 12.50 -10.70 0.94
C GLY A 157 11.76 -9.41 0.60
N THR A 158 12.14 -8.27 1.18
CA THR A 158 11.45 -6.98 1.01
C THR A 158 12.40 -5.87 0.56
N ASN A 159 11.99 -5.08 -0.42
CA ASN A 159 12.67 -3.86 -0.85
C ASN A 159 11.80 -2.66 -0.50
N VAL A 160 12.38 -1.61 0.08
CA VAL A 160 11.67 -0.36 0.30
C VAL A 160 12.12 0.66 -0.73
N VAL A 161 11.17 1.22 -1.47
CA VAL A 161 11.43 2.16 -2.57
C VAL A 161 10.75 3.49 -2.27
N PHE A 162 11.48 4.58 -2.54
CA PHE A 162 10.90 5.92 -2.61
C PHE A 162 10.68 6.27 -4.07
N ILE A 163 9.50 6.75 -4.42
CA ILE A 163 9.18 7.24 -5.77
C ILE A 163 8.50 8.59 -5.71
N ALA A 164 8.83 9.47 -6.65
CA ALA A 164 8.22 10.78 -6.86
C ALA A 164 8.11 11.09 -8.35
N ASN A 165 6.88 11.09 -8.84
CA ASN A 165 6.52 11.41 -10.21
C ASN A 165 6.46 12.93 -10.41
N ARG A 166 6.78 13.42 -11.60
CA ARG A 166 6.86 14.85 -11.94
C ARG A 166 5.83 15.21 -13.00
N HIS A 167 5.15 16.33 -12.81
CA HIS A 167 4.18 16.84 -13.80
C HIS A 167 4.88 17.58 -14.94
N LYS A 168 4.33 17.47 -16.15
CA LYS A 168 4.89 18.06 -17.39
C LYS A 168 5.09 19.57 -17.36
N GLU A 169 4.36 20.29 -16.52
CA GLU A 169 4.49 21.74 -16.34
C GLU A 169 5.90 22.16 -15.86
N PHE A 170 6.60 21.28 -15.15
CA PHE A 170 7.90 21.58 -14.53
C PHE A 170 9.09 20.94 -15.24
N GLY A 171 8.86 20.26 -16.36
CA GLY A 171 9.88 19.46 -17.07
C GLY A 171 10.44 18.27 -16.25
N PRO A 172 11.39 17.52 -16.81
CA PRO A 172 12.09 16.44 -16.11
C PRO A 172 12.90 16.93 -14.91
N TYR A 173 13.22 16.04 -13.98
CA TYR A 173 14.08 16.41 -12.85
C TYR A 173 15.49 16.76 -13.35
N THR A 174 16.00 17.89 -12.87
CA THR A 174 17.33 18.39 -13.20
C THR A 174 18.42 17.65 -12.42
N SER A 175 19.67 17.71 -12.89
CA SER A 175 20.81 17.14 -12.16
C SER A 175 21.00 17.76 -10.78
N ASP A 176 20.72 19.07 -10.62
CA ASP A 176 20.81 19.78 -9.35
C ASP A 176 19.72 19.32 -8.36
N GLU A 177 18.48 19.13 -8.83
CA GLU A 177 17.40 18.56 -8.02
C GLU A 177 17.74 17.13 -7.57
N LEU A 178 18.25 16.29 -8.45
CA LEU A 178 18.68 14.92 -8.10
C LEU A 178 19.84 14.92 -7.10
N LEU A 179 20.75 15.88 -7.18
CA LEU A 179 21.83 16.03 -6.22
C LEU A 179 21.29 16.43 -4.83
N GLN A 180 20.33 17.36 -4.78
CA GLN A 180 19.63 17.71 -3.54
C GLN A 180 18.85 16.52 -2.95
N MET A 181 18.17 15.73 -3.79
CA MET A 181 17.49 14.50 -3.33
C MET A 181 18.49 13.49 -2.77
N ASN A 182 19.67 13.35 -3.37
CA ASN A 182 20.73 12.47 -2.88
C ASN A 182 21.31 12.94 -1.52
N LEU A 183 21.28 14.24 -1.21
CA LEU A 183 21.60 14.73 0.14
C LEU A 183 20.55 14.29 1.18
N LEU A 184 19.28 14.18 0.77
CA LEU A 184 18.18 13.71 1.64
C LEU A 184 18.13 12.19 1.79
N ALA A 185 18.65 11.45 0.81
CA ALA A 185 18.60 9.98 0.77
C ALA A 185 19.01 9.27 2.08
N PRO A 186 20.14 9.60 2.74
CA PRO A 186 20.49 8.96 4.01
C PRO A 186 19.52 9.31 5.15
N HIS A 187 18.89 10.49 5.12
CA HIS A 187 17.89 10.85 6.13
C HIS A 187 16.60 10.06 5.92
N ILE A 188 16.15 9.92 4.67
CA ILE A 188 14.95 9.14 4.32
C ILE A 188 15.11 7.69 4.74
N GLU A 189 16.23 7.05 4.40
CA GLU A 189 16.45 5.66 4.82
C GLU A 189 16.53 5.52 6.35
N ASN A 190 17.24 6.41 7.05
CA ASN A 190 17.27 6.36 8.52
C ASN A 190 15.86 6.52 9.13
N ALA A 191 15.06 7.46 8.64
CA ALA A 191 13.70 7.69 9.15
C ALA A 191 12.77 6.51 8.85
N VAL A 192 12.90 5.89 7.67
CA VAL A 192 12.16 4.67 7.31
C VAL A 192 12.58 3.50 8.18
N ALA A 193 13.88 3.26 8.36
CA ALA A 193 14.39 2.18 9.21
C ALA A 193 13.92 2.33 10.67
N LEU A 194 13.86 3.56 11.19
CA LEU A 194 13.31 3.83 12.52
C LEU A 194 11.80 3.54 12.58
N HIS A 195 11.02 3.93 11.56
CA HIS A 195 9.60 3.57 11.48
C HIS A 195 9.41 2.05 11.49
N LEU A 196 10.11 1.31 10.62
CA LEU A 196 9.98 -0.15 10.53
C LEU A 196 10.30 -0.83 11.86
N LYS A 197 11.37 -0.42 12.55
CA LYS A 197 11.71 -0.95 13.89
C LYS A 197 10.63 -0.69 14.94
N LEU A 198 10.00 0.49 14.91
CA LEU A 198 8.91 0.83 15.83
C LEU A 198 7.68 -0.06 15.61
N TYR A 199 7.41 -0.44 14.35
CA TYR A 199 6.32 -1.37 14.02
C TYR A 199 6.63 -2.81 14.44
N GLU A 200 7.86 -3.29 14.24
CA GLU A 200 8.26 -4.66 14.61
C GLU A 200 8.27 -4.88 16.13
N THR A 201 8.76 -3.91 16.90
CA THR A 201 8.96 -4.06 18.36
C THR A 201 7.64 -4.10 19.15
N ARG A 202 6.51 -3.73 18.54
CA ARG A 202 5.20 -3.60 19.23
C ARG A 202 4.26 -4.80 19.04
N SER A 203 4.65 -5.84 18.32
CA SER A 203 3.80 -7.03 18.06
C SER A 203 3.50 -7.87 19.32
N ASP A 204 4.38 -7.87 20.33
CA ASP A 204 4.22 -8.69 21.55
C ASP A 204 3.42 -7.97 22.65
N ASN A 205 2.11 -7.79 22.44
CA ASN A 205 1.22 -7.17 23.42
C ASN A 205 0.35 -8.21 24.15
N GLU A 206 0.86 -8.78 25.26
CA GLU A 206 0.15 -9.76 26.09
C GLU A 206 -1.25 -9.29 26.54
N ASN A 207 -1.41 -7.99 26.77
CA ASN A 207 -2.70 -7.40 27.15
C ASN A 207 -3.70 -7.43 25.98
N LEU A 208 -3.24 -7.17 24.75
CA LEU A 208 -4.06 -7.26 23.54
C LEU A 208 -4.48 -8.71 23.28
N ALA A 209 -3.55 -9.66 23.40
CA ALA A 209 -3.82 -11.09 23.29
C ALA A 209 -4.91 -11.52 24.29
N THR A 210 -4.75 -11.14 25.55
CA THR A 210 -5.72 -11.45 26.61
C THR A 210 -7.08 -10.82 26.34
N ALA A 211 -7.13 -9.56 25.90
CA ALA A 211 -8.38 -8.87 25.59
C ALA A 211 -9.12 -9.51 24.40
N LEU A 212 -8.40 -9.87 23.33
CA LEU A 212 -8.99 -10.52 22.16
C LEU A 212 -9.51 -11.94 22.46
N ASN A 213 -8.88 -12.66 23.39
CA ASN A 213 -9.34 -13.99 23.80
C ASN A 213 -10.66 -13.96 24.61
N HIS A 214 -11.07 -12.81 25.16
CA HIS A 214 -12.41 -12.65 25.72
C HIS A 214 -13.50 -12.59 24.63
N VAL A 215 -13.13 -12.25 23.40
CA VAL A 215 -14.04 -12.23 22.26
C VAL A 215 -14.09 -13.62 21.63
N LYS A 216 -15.27 -14.26 21.67
CA LYS A 216 -15.47 -15.61 21.12
C LYS A 216 -15.52 -15.68 19.59
N LYS A 217 -15.44 -14.54 18.91
CA LYS A 217 -15.39 -14.48 17.44
C LYS A 217 -13.95 -14.70 16.96
N PRO A 218 -13.73 -15.41 15.85
CA PRO A 218 -12.42 -15.51 15.21
C PRO A 218 -11.89 -14.14 14.76
N LEU A 219 -10.85 -13.63 15.43
CA LEU A 219 -10.23 -12.34 15.14
C LEU A 219 -8.73 -12.47 14.86
N ILE A 220 -8.26 -11.74 13.86
CA ILE A 220 -6.83 -11.54 13.57
C ILE A 220 -6.57 -10.03 13.47
N VAL A 221 -5.54 -9.55 14.13
CA VAL A 221 -5.07 -8.16 14.06
C VAL A 221 -3.77 -8.13 13.28
N PHE A 222 -3.72 -7.27 12.27
CA PHE A 222 -2.51 -6.96 11.51
C PHE A 222 -1.95 -5.61 11.94
N ASN A 223 -0.63 -5.52 12.06
CA ASN A 223 0.06 -4.24 12.28
C ASN A 223 0.08 -3.38 11.00
N ALA A 224 0.62 -2.16 11.06
CA ALA A 224 0.66 -1.25 9.91
C ALA A 224 1.60 -1.68 8.76
N LEU A 225 2.31 -2.80 8.90
CA LEU A 225 3.11 -3.43 7.85
C LEU A 225 2.39 -4.64 7.21
N GLY A 226 1.20 -5.00 7.71
CA GLY A 226 0.43 -6.14 7.23
C GLY A 226 0.87 -7.49 7.78
N ASN A 227 1.75 -7.52 8.79
CA ASN A 227 2.07 -8.73 9.55
C ASN A 227 1.00 -8.97 10.62
N VAL A 228 0.74 -10.23 10.94
CA VAL A 228 -0.18 -10.64 12.00
C VAL A 228 0.47 -10.29 13.34
N ALA A 229 -0.07 -9.27 14.00
CA ALA A 229 0.31 -8.91 15.34
C ALA A 229 -0.31 -9.86 16.37
N GLN A 230 -1.55 -10.29 16.16
CA GLN A 230 -2.22 -11.23 17.06
C GLN A 230 -3.33 -12.01 16.35
N ALA A 231 -3.48 -13.29 16.67
CA ALA A 231 -4.66 -14.09 16.34
C ALA A 231 -5.22 -14.69 17.64
N ASN A 232 -6.52 -14.50 17.89
CA ASN A 232 -7.14 -15.03 19.11
C ASN A 232 -7.39 -16.54 19.02
N ASP A 233 -7.67 -17.18 20.16
CA ASP A 233 -7.85 -18.64 20.23
C ASP A 233 -8.97 -19.13 19.29
N ALA A 234 -10.02 -18.33 19.10
CA ALA A 234 -11.11 -18.65 18.18
C ALA A 234 -10.66 -18.65 16.70
N ALA A 235 -9.79 -17.71 16.30
CA ALA A 235 -9.22 -17.68 14.96
C ALA A 235 -8.25 -18.84 14.73
N GLN A 236 -7.39 -19.13 15.71
CA GLN A 236 -6.48 -20.27 15.64
C GLN A 236 -7.24 -21.59 15.49
N ALA A 237 -8.26 -21.82 16.33
CA ALA A 237 -9.11 -23.00 16.24
C ALA A 237 -9.83 -23.13 14.89
N LEU A 238 -10.30 -22.01 14.31
CA LEU A 238 -10.94 -22.04 12.99
C LEU A 238 -9.93 -22.40 11.87
N MET A 239 -8.72 -21.84 11.92
CA MET A 239 -7.67 -22.14 10.95
C MET A 239 -7.21 -23.60 11.05
N GLU A 240 -7.06 -24.13 12.26
CA GLU A 240 -6.68 -25.53 12.50
C GLU A 240 -7.72 -26.53 12.00
N ASN A 241 -9.01 -26.22 12.19
CA ASN A 241 -10.11 -27.09 11.77
C ASN A 241 -10.33 -27.06 10.25
N SER A 242 -10.41 -25.85 9.66
CA SER A 242 -10.68 -25.71 8.22
C SER A 242 -9.48 -26.06 7.35
N LYS A 243 -8.26 -25.81 7.87
CA LYS A 243 -6.98 -25.92 7.14
C LYS A 243 -7.01 -25.18 5.79
N SER A 244 -7.87 -24.17 5.67
CA SER A 244 -8.05 -23.35 4.46
C SER A 244 -7.23 -22.07 4.52
N LEU A 245 -6.91 -21.63 5.74
CA LEU A 245 -6.10 -20.48 6.10
C LEU A 245 -5.02 -20.94 7.08
N SER A 246 -3.86 -20.29 7.03
CA SER A 246 -2.75 -20.48 7.97
C SER A 246 -1.94 -19.19 8.08
N ILE A 247 -1.13 -19.08 9.13
CA ILE A 247 -0.12 -18.02 9.26
C ILE A 247 1.23 -18.67 8.98
N ASN A 248 2.06 -18.05 8.14
CA ASN A 248 3.39 -18.54 7.83
C ASN A 248 4.46 -18.02 8.81
N ASP A 249 5.70 -18.48 8.65
CA ASP A 249 6.84 -18.09 9.50
C ASP A 249 7.19 -16.60 9.43
N SER A 250 6.68 -15.87 8.44
CA SER A 250 6.82 -14.41 8.30
C SER A 250 5.60 -13.66 8.83
N GLU A 251 4.79 -14.30 9.68
CA GLU A 251 3.60 -13.74 10.30
C GLU A 251 2.57 -13.24 9.28
N ARG A 252 2.44 -13.92 8.14
CA ARG A 252 1.49 -13.51 7.09
C ARG A 252 0.36 -14.51 6.96
N LEU A 253 -0.87 -13.99 6.87
CA LEU A 253 -2.05 -14.81 6.59
C LEU A 253 -2.02 -15.33 5.14
N GLN A 254 -2.08 -16.64 4.97
CA GLN A 254 -2.12 -17.29 3.66
C GLN A 254 -3.26 -18.29 3.59
N SER A 255 -3.65 -18.63 2.36
CA SER A 255 -4.60 -19.70 2.09
C SER A 255 -3.89 -20.90 1.45
N SER A 256 -4.49 -22.08 1.52
CA SER A 256 -4.04 -23.25 0.75
C SER A 256 -4.07 -23.02 -0.77
N ASP A 257 -4.86 -22.05 -1.24
CA ASP A 257 -4.89 -21.59 -2.63
C ASP A 257 -4.02 -20.33 -2.79
N SER A 258 -3.06 -20.36 -3.71
CA SER A 258 -2.16 -19.24 -3.98
C SER A 258 -2.85 -18.03 -4.59
N GLN A 259 -3.93 -18.22 -5.36
CA GLN A 259 -4.74 -17.13 -5.90
C GLN A 259 -5.52 -16.42 -4.79
N ILE A 260 -6.05 -17.17 -3.84
CA ILE A 260 -6.73 -16.60 -2.67
C ILE A 260 -5.72 -15.94 -1.72
N THR A 261 -4.53 -16.53 -1.55
CA THR A 261 -3.42 -15.89 -0.83
C THR A 261 -3.10 -14.54 -1.44
N ARG A 262 -2.99 -14.46 -2.76
CA ARG A 262 -2.79 -13.18 -3.45
C ARG A 262 -3.91 -12.18 -3.11
N LYS A 263 -5.18 -12.57 -3.26
CA LYS A 263 -6.33 -11.68 -2.95
C LYS A 263 -6.36 -11.23 -1.48
N LEU A 264 -6.03 -12.11 -0.54
CA LEU A 264 -5.92 -11.76 0.88
C LEU A 264 -4.86 -10.69 1.09
N GLN A 265 -3.70 -10.86 0.46
CA GLN A 265 -2.58 -9.95 0.62
C GLN A 265 -2.86 -8.58 -0.03
N ASP A 266 -3.43 -8.57 -1.23
CA ASP A 266 -3.83 -7.33 -1.91
C ASP A 266 -4.91 -6.58 -1.08
N ALA A 267 -5.86 -7.30 -0.47
CA ALA A 267 -6.89 -6.72 0.40
C ALA A 267 -6.32 -6.19 1.74
N ILE A 268 -5.40 -6.92 2.37
CA ILE A 268 -4.69 -6.46 3.59
C ILE A 268 -3.90 -5.19 3.27
N THR A 269 -3.08 -5.20 2.21
CA THR A 269 -2.31 -4.02 1.76
C THR A 269 -3.23 -2.83 1.49
N THR A 270 -4.38 -3.06 0.83
CA THR A 270 -5.38 -2.01 0.58
C THR A 270 -5.87 -1.40 1.90
N CYS A 271 -6.25 -2.21 2.89
CA CYS A 271 -6.69 -1.72 4.19
C CYS A 271 -5.59 -0.97 4.95
N ILE A 272 -4.32 -1.38 4.84
CA ILE A 272 -3.17 -0.69 5.44
C ILE A 272 -2.99 0.70 4.83
N VAL A 273 -2.98 0.80 3.50
CA VAL A 273 -2.84 2.10 2.82
C VAL A 273 -4.00 3.02 3.16
N LEU A 274 -5.23 2.49 3.24
CA LEU A 274 -6.40 3.25 3.63
C LEU A 274 -6.38 3.69 5.09
N SER A 275 -5.88 2.86 6.02
CA SER A 275 -5.76 3.24 7.44
C SER A 275 -4.77 4.39 7.62
N HIS A 276 -3.65 4.40 6.89
CA HIS A 276 -2.70 5.52 6.86
C HIS A 276 -3.35 6.83 6.36
N LYS A 277 -4.37 6.75 5.52
CA LYS A 277 -5.15 7.90 5.03
C LYS A 277 -6.36 8.25 5.92
N GLY A 278 -6.58 7.51 7.00
CA GLY A 278 -7.76 7.69 7.86
C GLY A 278 -9.08 7.26 7.21
N ILE A 279 -9.04 6.38 6.21
CA ILE A 279 -10.23 5.94 5.45
C ILE A 279 -10.70 4.57 5.97
N LEU A 280 -11.94 4.51 6.47
CA LEU A 280 -12.59 3.27 6.91
C LEU A 280 -13.36 2.62 5.75
N SER A 281 -12.66 1.91 4.87
CA SER A 281 -13.30 1.10 3.82
C SER A 281 -12.93 -0.37 3.99
N PRO A 282 -13.87 -1.24 4.42
CA PRO A 282 -13.60 -2.64 4.63
C PRO A 282 -13.50 -3.41 3.31
N GLN A 283 -12.76 -4.51 3.35
CA GLN A 283 -12.60 -5.46 2.25
C GLN A 283 -13.10 -6.83 2.70
N THR A 284 -13.59 -7.65 1.78
CA THR A 284 -13.96 -9.03 2.10
C THR A 284 -13.36 -9.99 1.08
N VAL A 285 -12.64 -10.99 1.56
CA VAL A 285 -12.07 -12.07 0.75
C VAL A 285 -12.69 -13.39 1.17
N PHE A 286 -13.09 -14.19 0.19
CA PHE A 286 -13.68 -15.50 0.43
C PHE A 286 -12.67 -16.59 0.09
N THR A 287 -12.51 -17.56 0.99
CA THR A 287 -11.80 -18.81 0.73
C THR A 287 -12.80 -19.97 0.77
N CYS A 288 -12.58 -20.97 -0.08
CA CYS A 288 -13.45 -22.15 -0.19
C CYS A 288 -12.60 -23.40 -0.15
N ARG A 289 -12.99 -24.37 0.68
CA ARG A 289 -12.42 -25.71 0.67
C ARG A 289 -13.53 -26.74 0.81
N GLY A 290 -13.84 -27.44 -0.28
CA GLY A 290 -14.98 -28.36 -0.31
C GLY A 290 -16.29 -27.59 -0.07
N GLN A 291 -17.05 -27.98 0.94
CA GLN A 291 -18.32 -27.31 1.31
C GLN A 291 -18.13 -26.19 2.33
N GLU A 292 -16.97 -26.10 2.98
CA GLU A 292 -16.66 -25.02 3.91
C GLU A 292 -16.23 -23.76 3.16
N ARG A 293 -16.85 -22.64 3.51
CA ARG A 293 -16.49 -21.32 3.02
C ARG A 293 -16.17 -20.43 4.20
N ILE A 294 -15.04 -19.71 4.11
CA ILE A 294 -14.67 -18.71 5.10
C ILE A 294 -14.63 -17.34 4.41
N ALA A 295 -15.37 -16.38 4.97
CA ALA A 295 -15.21 -14.97 4.63
C ALA A 295 -14.25 -14.31 5.62
N VAL A 296 -13.28 -13.59 5.09
CA VAL A 296 -12.33 -12.76 5.83
C VAL A 296 -12.73 -11.30 5.62
N CYS A 297 -13.42 -10.71 6.58
CA CYS A 297 -13.80 -9.30 6.55
C CYS A 297 -12.71 -8.47 7.20
N LEU A 298 -11.97 -7.73 6.36
CA LEU A 298 -10.86 -6.86 6.73
C LEU A 298 -11.37 -5.44 6.94
N THR A 299 -11.06 -4.85 8.10
CA THR A 299 -11.47 -3.49 8.44
C THR A 299 -10.24 -2.68 8.82
N PRO A 300 -9.97 -1.53 8.18
CA PRO A 300 -8.90 -0.63 8.60
C PRO A 300 -9.06 -0.22 10.07
N LEU A 301 -7.98 -0.33 10.85
CA LEU A 301 -7.91 0.19 12.21
C LEU A 301 -7.14 1.51 12.17
N ILE A 302 -7.80 2.57 12.62
CA ILE A 302 -7.22 3.91 12.75
C ILE A 302 -7.05 4.18 14.23
N ALA A 303 -5.81 4.34 14.67
CA ALA A 303 -5.48 4.71 16.04
C ALA A 303 -5.18 6.20 16.11
N ASP A 304 -5.10 6.73 17.35
CA ASP A 304 -4.67 8.10 17.56
C ASP A 304 -3.26 8.34 17.02
N SER A 305 -2.39 7.32 17.07
CA SER A 305 -1.03 7.33 16.53
C SER A 305 -0.92 6.41 15.31
N ALA A 306 -0.44 6.93 14.18
CA ALA A 306 -0.35 6.20 12.91
C ALA A 306 0.48 4.92 13.02
N GLU A 307 1.44 4.83 13.93
CA GLU A 307 2.20 3.60 14.12
C GLU A 307 1.39 2.45 14.74
N ASN A 308 0.23 2.76 15.33
CA ASN A 308 -0.72 1.78 15.86
C ASN A 308 -1.90 1.53 14.90
N ASN A 309 -1.86 2.10 13.69
CA ASN A 309 -2.78 1.72 12.63
C ASN A 309 -2.57 0.25 12.28
N GLY A 310 -3.59 -0.35 11.67
CA GLY A 310 -3.55 -1.76 11.31
C GLY A 310 -4.79 -2.21 10.59
N VAL A 311 -5.06 -3.50 10.65
CA VAL A 311 -6.26 -4.11 10.07
C VAL A 311 -6.83 -5.13 11.05
N LEU A 312 -8.15 -5.11 11.25
CA LEU A 312 -8.87 -6.16 11.93
C LEU A 312 -9.49 -7.10 10.89
N ALA A 313 -9.13 -8.37 10.92
CA ALA A 313 -9.86 -9.43 10.23
C ALA A 313 -10.84 -10.11 11.19
N GLU A 314 -12.09 -10.17 10.77
CA GLU A 314 -13.10 -11.07 11.33
C GLU A 314 -13.28 -12.25 10.38
N LEU A 315 -13.17 -13.48 10.90
CA LEU A 315 -13.37 -14.70 10.11
C LEU A 315 -14.76 -15.28 10.36
N PHE A 316 -15.48 -15.54 9.28
CA PHE A 316 -16.82 -16.14 9.31
C PHE A 316 -16.80 -17.44 8.52
N SER A 317 -17.00 -18.58 9.20
CA SER A 317 -17.19 -19.87 8.53
C SER A 317 -18.67 -20.13 8.32
N PHE A 318 -19.02 -20.58 7.11
CA PHE A 318 -20.37 -20.98 6.76
C PHE A 318 -20.34 -22.17 5.81
N ASP A 319 -21.37 -23.02 5.96
CA ASP A 319 -21.60 -24.13 5.06
C ASP A 319 -22.22 -23.59 3.76
N SER A 320 -21.50 -23.76 2.66
CA SER A 320 -21.95 -23.31 1.34
C SER A 320 -23.20 -24.04 0.82
N SER A 321 -23.61 -25.14 1.45
CA SER A 321 -24.86 -25.85 1.16
C SER A 321 -26.09 -25.21 1.78
N LEU A 322 -25.92 -24.34 2.79
CA LEU A 322 -27.02 -23.65 3.44
C LEU A 322 -27.40 -22.37 2.68
N GLU A 323 -28.70 -22.19 2.47
CA GLU A 323 -29.21 -20.96 1.86
C GLU A 323 -29.22 -19.81 2.88
N PRO A 324 -28.73 -18.61 2.52
CA PRO A 324 -28.82 -17.43 3.36
C PRO A 324 -30.27 -17.06 3.65
N ASP A 325 -30.53 -16.58 4.87
CA ASP A 325 -31.86 -16.14 5.30
C ASP A 325 -32.29 -14.86 4.55
N HIS A 326 -33.09 -15.04 3.49
CA HIS A 326 -33.59 -13.94 2.67
C HIS A 326 -34.52 -12.99 3.43
N ASP A 327 -35.27 -13.47 4.44
CA ASP A 327 -36.20 -12.62 5.21
C ASP A 327 -35.42 -11.72 6.16
N ARG A 328 -34.36 -12.26 6.77
CA ARG A 328 -33.39 -11.46 7.55
C ARG A 328 -32.71 -10.41 6.67
N LEU A 329 -32.30 -10.76 5.45
CA LEU A 329 -31.71 -9.80 4.50
C LEU A 329 -32.68 -8.69 4.10
N GLN A 330 -33.94 -9.02 3.76
CA GLN A 330 -34.96 -8.02 3.42
C GLN A 330 -35.19 -7.04 4.58
N THR A 331 -35.26 -7.57 5.80
CA THR A 331 -35.50 -6.79 7.01
C THR A 331 -34.33 -5.86 7.34
N LEU A 332 -33.09 -6.39 7.33
CA LEU A 332 -31.90 -5.64 7.73
C LEU A 332 -31.42 -4.65 6.66
N PHE A 333 -31.61 -4.96 5.38
CA PHE A 333 -31.10 -4.16 4.25
C PHE A 333 -32.18 -3.43 3.46
N HIS A 334 -33.42 -3.41 3.97
CA HIS A 334 -34.60 -2.77 3.37
C HIS A 334 -34.74 -3.06 1.86
N CYS A 335 -34.47 -4.30 1.48
CA CYS A 335 -34.38 -4.71 0.09
C CYS A 335 -35.60 -5.55 -0.32
N THR A 336 -35.89 -5.55 -1.62
CA THR A 336 -36.94 -6.38 -2.22
C THR A 336 -36.53 -7.86 -2.25
N PRO A 337 -37.48 -8.81 -2.43
CA PRO A 337 -37.13 -10.24 -2.56
C PRO A 337 -36.07 -10.52 -3.62
N THR A 338 -36.16 -9.85 -4.79
CA THR A 338 -35.17 -9.99 -5.86
C THR A 338 -33.79 -9.48 -5.46
N GLU A 339 -33.74 -8.33 -4.78
CA GLU A 339 -32.49 -7.76 -4.28
C GLU A 339 -31.90 -8.60 -3.14
N ALA A 340 -32.72 -9.15 -2.24
CA ALA A 340 -32.28 -10.08 -1.19
C ALA A 340 -31.63 -11.32 -1.80
N ALA A 341 -32.21 -11.85 -2.87
CA ALA A 341 -31.65 -12.99 -3.58
C ALA A 341 -30.35 -12.65 -4.33
N VAL A 342 -30.12 -11.38 -4.70
CA VAL A 342 -28.81 -10.88 -5.18
C VAL A 342 -27.83 -10.72 -4.02
N ALA A 343 -28.26 -10.13 -2.92
CA ALA A 343 -27.47 -9.91 -1.71
C ALA A 343 -26.97 -11.23 -1.10
N ALA A 344 -27.80 -12.27 -1.08
CA ALA A 344 -27.42 -13.62 -0.65
C ALA A 344 -26.25 -14.18 -1.48
N LEU A 345 -26.27 -14.01 -2.80
CA LEU A 345 -25.18 -14.44 -3.68
C LEU A 345 -23.92 -13.60 -3.45
N LEU A 346 -24.05 -12.29 -3.23
CA LEU A 346 -22.91 -11.44 -2.88
C LEU A 346 -22.27 -11.83 -1.53
N ALA A 347 -23.09 -12.14 -0.53
CA ALA A 347 -22.63 -12.60 0.79
C ALA A 347 -21.92 -13.97 0.71
N GLN A 348 -22.22 -14.73 -0.34
CA GLN A 348 -21.53 -15.96 -0.69
C GLN A 348 -20.23 -15.71 -1.47
N GLY A 349 -19.89 -14.48 -1.82
CA GLY A 349 -18.66 -14.14 -2.54
C GLY A 349 -18.77 -14.22 -4.06
N LEU A 350 -19.98 -14.31 -4.61
CA LEU A 350 -20.18 -14.24 -6.06
C LEU A 350 -19.99 -12.80 -6.57
N SER A 351 -19.33 -12.67 -7.72
CA SER A 351 -19.21 -11.40 -8.42
C SER A 351 -20.51 -10.99 -9.11
N ALA A 352 -20.61 -9.75 -9.58
CA ALA A 352 -21.76 -9.30 -10.37
C ALA A 352 -21.97 -10.15 -11.65
N SER A 353 -20.89 -10.70 -12.22
CA SER A 353 -20.96 -11.61 -13.37
C SER A 353 -21.54 -12.96 -12.98
N ASP A 354 -21.08 -13.53 -11.88
CA ASP A 354 -21.58 -14.82 -11.37
C ASP A 354 -23.05 -14.70 -10.95
N VAL A 355 -23.44 -13.56 -10.37
CA VAL A 355 -24.85 -13.25 -10.08
C VAL A 355 -25.68 -13.23 -11.35
N ALA A 356 -25.19 -12.56 -12.42
CA ALA A 356 -25.89 -12.47 -13.68
C ALA A 356 -26.10 -13.85 -14.32
N GLU A 357 -25.05 -14.68 -14.34
CA GLU A 357 -25.10 -16.04 -14.84
C GLU A 357 -26.06 -16.92 -14.02
N ARG A 358 -25.92 -16.91 -12.68
CA ARG A 358 -26.72 -17.76 -11.80
C ARG A 358 -28.20 -17.38 -11.78
N LYS A 359 -28.51 -16.09 -11.96
CA LYS A 359 -29.90 -15.59 -12.05
C LYS A 359 -30.44 -15.55 -13.48
N GLN A 360 -29.63 -15.89 -14.50
CA GLN A 360 -30.00 -15.81 -15.92
C GLN A 360 -30.51 -14.41 -16.33
N ILE A 361 -29.81 -13.37 -15.87
CA ILE A 361 -30.08 -11.96 -16.18
C ILE A 361 -28.86 -11.32 -16.84
N SER A 362 -29.02 -10.14 -17.43
CA SER A 362 -27.87 -9.41 -17.98
C SER A 362 -26.93 -8.91 -16.85
N ILE A 363 -25.64 -8.79 -17.14
CA ILE A 363 -24.67 -8.14 -16.23
C ILE A 363 -25.09 -6.72 -15.86
N HIS A 364 -25.74 -6.00 -16.80
CA HIS A 364 -26.26 -4.66 -16.54
C HIS A 364 -27.37 -4.68 -15.48
N THR A 365 -28.30 -5.64 -15.59
CA THR A 365 -29.38 -5.84 -14.63
C THR A 365 -28.84 -6.24 -13.26
N ALA A 366 -27.86 -7.15 -13.19
CA ALA A 366 -27.21 -7.51 -11.94
C ALA A 366 -26.56 -6.29 -11.27
N ARG A 367 -25.76 -5.51 -12.03
CA ARG A 367 -25.16 -4.26 -11.55
C ARG A 367 -26.20 -3.23 -11.09
N GLN A 368 -27.35 -3.16 -11.75
CA GLN A 368 -28.43 -2.26 -11.36
C GLN A 368 -29.06 -2.67 -10.03
N HIS A 369 -29.26 -3.97 -9.78
CA HIS A 369 -29.69 -4.45 -8.46
C HIS A 369 -28.67 -4.14 -7.36
N ILE A 370 -27.37 -4.35 -7.64
CA ILE A 370 -26.29 -4.02 -6.69
C ILE A 370 -26.26 -2.51 -6.40
N LYS A 371 -26.39 -1.67 -7.42
CA LYS A 371 -26.46 -0.21 -7.27
C LYS A 371 -27.66 0.22 -6.44
N SER A 372 -28.81 -0.42 -6.64
CA SER A 372 -30.01 -0.19 -5.83
C SER A 372 -29.79 -0.57 -4.36
N LEU A 373 -29.20 -1.75 -4.10
CA LEU A 373 -28.83 -2.18 -2.75
C LEU A 373 -27.89 -1.20 -2.05
N LEU A 374 -26.85 -0.73 -2.75
CA LEU A 374 -25.92 0.28 -2.24
C LEU A 374 -26.65 1.57 -1.85
N ALA A 375 -27.45 2.12 -2.78
CA ALA A 375 -28.17 3.36 -2.57
C ALA A 375 -29.17 3.29 -1.41
N LYS A 376 -29.92 2.18 -1.30
CA LYS A 376 -30.91 1.98 -0.22
C LYS A 376 -30.28 1.87 1.17
N ASN A 377 -29.02 1.43 1.24
CA ASN A 377 -28.33 1.19 2.50
C ASN A 377 -27.24 2.22 2.80
N GLY A 378 -27.11 3.27 1.97
CA GLY A 378 -26.16 4.36 2.19
C GLY A 378 -24.69 3.99 1.96
N TYR A 379 -24.41 2.86 1.31
CA TYR A 379 -23.05 2.44 0.99
C TYR A 379 -22.57 3.04 -0.34
N ARG A 380 -21.28 3.36 -0.42
CA ARG A 380 -20.67 3.90 -1.64
C ARG A 380 -19.99 2.82 -2.46
N LYS A 381 -19.44 1.80 -1.79
CA LYS A 381 -18.68 0.71 -2.44
C LYS A 381 -19.35 -0.65 -2.22
N GLN A 382 -19.25 -1.52 -3.22
CA GLN A 382 -19.74 -2.91 -3.11
C GLN A 382 -19.04 -3.69 -1.99
N THR A 383 -17.76 -3.40 -1.75
CA THR A 383 -16.95 -4.04 -0.68
C THR A 383 -17.52 -3.74 0.71
N GLU A 384 -18.01 -2.52 0.96
CA GLU A 384 -18.72 -2.13 2.18
C GLU A 384 -19.99 -2.97 2.37
N LEU A 385 -20.83 -3.03 1.34
CA LEU A 385 -22.08 -3.79 1.38
C LEU A 385 -21.83 -5.29 1.64
N VAL A 386 -20.89 -5.90 0.91
CA VAL A 386 -20.55 -7.34 1.08
C VAL A 386 -20.07 -7.61 2.52
N SER A 387 -19.21 -6.75 3.05
CA SER A 387 -18.68 -6.89 4.41
C SER A 387 -19.78 -6.81 5.48
N MET A 388 -20.84 -6.04 5.23
CA MET A 388 -22.00 -5.94 6.12
C MET A 388 -22.97 -7.10 5.94
N LEU A 389 -23.19 -7.55 4.70
CA LEU A 389 -24.01 -8.72 4.41
C LEU A 389 -23.48 -9.99 5.11
N VAL A 390 -22.16 -10.23 5.04
CA VAL A 390 -21.52 -11.37 5.72
C VAL A 390 -21.74 -11.30 7.23
N ARG A 391 -21.45 -10.14 7.84
CA ARG A 391 -21.65 -9.93 9.30
C ARG A 391 -23.09 -10.06 9.75
N ALA A 392 -24.03 -9.70 8.87
CA ALA A 392 -25.45 -9.79 9.15
C ALA A 392 -26.01 -11.21 9.03
N LEU A 393 -25.32 -12.11 8.33
CA LEU A 393 -25.76 -13.50 8.11
C LEU A 393 -25.06 -14.51 9.02
N ALA A 394 -23.84 -14.20 9.47
CA ALA A 394 -23.20 -14.88 10.59
C ALA A 394 -23.94 -14.64 11.91
#